data_AF-A0A969SMM9-F1
#
_entry.id   AF-A0A969SMM9-F1
#
_cell.length_a   1.000
_cell.length_b   1.000
_cell.length_c   1.000
_cell.angle_alpha   90.00
_cell.angle_beta   90.00
_cell.angle_gamma   90.00
#
_symmetry.space_group_name_H-M   'P 1'
#
loop_
_entity.id
_entity.type
_entity.pdbx_description
1 polymer ?
#
loop_
_entity_poly.entity_id
_entity_poly.type
_entity_poly.pdbx_seq_one_letter_code
_entity_poly.pdbx_strand_id
1 'polypeptide(L)'
;MILEFWRGLWKLSLLSALVVFNTLASTFYSKADAQIVPDNTLGNESSVVTPNGNVRGLPATLIEGGATRGVNLFQSFSQFNVGDAQRVYFANPTGIENILTRVTGNSVSNIFGTLGVNGNANLFFLNPNGIVFGQNASLDVAGSFFATTADSFDFGNGLEFSATNPQAAPLLSVSVTPGLQYGANPGNINSVGNLSVGQGLTLTGGNLDLQGQLQASRDLTLQAQDTVNVGTILAPGDSVTIEAGNKITTTGEINTSTNAGKGGDIRLTSGAGGIDTRAGTVTAGSDNGNGGDITLSAIGDIFTGDVKSFVSFGGVGNGGNISITSQNGKIDTNTGIINSSAFGGIFNVPNVGNQLFFSKGGDISLSANNDIKTADIRSFIGNGGIGNGGSITITSQNGKIDTSAGIVNSSSFGILEAPAQGGNIKFTAAKDITTDAVGSYMAGFGTAGNITLKSINESITTNGLLNSIANNGFSRDITLEAKKNITTAGIESFFIVMTILVLRKRET
;
A
#
# COMPACT_ATOMS: atom_id res chain seq x y z
N MET A 1 47.06 67.60 21.97
CA MET A 1 45.72 68.22 21.85
C MET A 1 45.05 67.97 20.49
N ILE A 2 45.79 67.85 19.38
CA ILE A 2 45.20 67.57 18.04
C ILE A 2 44.86 66.08 17.83
N LEU A 3 45.56 65.15 18.49
CA LEU A 3 45.35 63.70 18.31
C LEU A 3 44.06 63.16 18.97
N GLU A 4 43.59 63.79 20.04
CA GLU A 4 42.35 63.42 20.74
C GLU A 4 41.10 63.81 19.94
N PHE A 5 41.17 64.90 19.16
CA PHE A 5 40.04 65.40 18.35
C PHE A 5 39.72 64.46 17.18
N TRP A 6 40.74 63.83 16.57
CA TRP A 6 40.55 62.91 15.45
C TRP A 6 40.06 61.52 15.85
N ARG A 7 40.32 61.06 17.09
CA ARG A 7 39.81 59.77 17.58
C ARG A 7 38.31 59.78 17.90
N GLY A 8 37.74 60.96 18.19
CA GLY A 8 36.29 61.13 18.41
C GLY A 8 35.46 61.07 17.11
N LEU A 9 35.98 61.67 16.04
CA LEU A 9 35.29 61.74 14.73
C LEU A 9 35.13 60.38 14.04
N TRP A 10 36.10 59.47 14.20
CA TRP A 10 36.01 58.10 13.66
C TRP A 10 34.99 57.23 14.40
N LYS A 11 34.83 57.42 15.72
CA LYS A 11 33.82 56.69 16.51
C LYS A 11 32.40 57.13 16.19
N LEU A 12 32.21 58.43 15.91
CA LEU A 12 30.93 58.99 15.46
C LEU A 12 30.56 58.52 14.04
N SER A 13 31.52 58.40 13.12
CA SER A 13 31.25 57.88 11.76
C SER A 13 30.92 56.38 11.74
N LEU A 14 31.52 55.59 12.64
CA LEU A 14 31.23 54.16 12.81
C LEU A 14 29.86 53.92 13.46
N LEU A 15 29.44 54.74 14.42
CA LEU A 15 28.08 54.65 14.98
C LEU A 15 27.01 55.05 13.97
N SER A 16 27.23 56.11 13.18
CA SER A 16 26.28 56.50 12.13
C SER A 16 26.21 55.46 11.00
N ALA A 17 27.32 54.82 10.64
CA ALA A 17 27.33 53.74 9.65
C ALA A 17 26.57 52.50 10.16
N LEU A 18 26.67 52.16 11.46
CA LEU A 18 25.98 51.01 12.05
C LEU A 18 24.46 51.24 12.21
N VAL A 19 24.05 52.48 12.47
CA VAL A 19 22.62 52.85 12.52
C VAL A 19 22.02 52.92 11.12
N VAL A 20 22.73 53.41 10.12
CA VAL A 20 22.28 53.43 8.71
C VAL A 20 22.26 52.02 8.09
N PHE A 21 23.18 51.12 8.49
CA PHE A 21 23.13 49.71 8.05
C PHE A 21 21.97 48.93 8.69
N ASN A 22 21.63 49.19 9.96
CA ASN A 22 20.49 48.55 10.60
C ASN A 22 19.14 49.11 10.11
N THR A 23 19.04 50.38 9.75
CA THR A 23 17.80 50.95 9.21
C THR A 23 17.57 50.62 7.73
N LEU A 24 18.63 50.37 6.93
CA LEU A 24 18.48 49.83 5.57
C LEU A 24 18.26 48.32 5.51
N ALA A 25 18.72 47.55 6.52
CA ALA A 25 18.45 46.11 6.60
C ALA A 25 17.00 45.79 6.99
N SER A 26 16.28 46.73 7.60
CA SER A 26 14.88 46.55 8.03
C SER A 26 13.82 46.80 6.94
N THR A 27 14.19 47.22 5.72
CA THR A 27 13.22 47.62 4.68
C THR A 27 13.17 46.72 3.44
N PHE A 28 13.79 45.54 3.47
CA PHE A 28 13.66 44.53 2.41
C PHE A 28 13.19 43.16 2.94
N TYR A 29 12.30 43.15 3.93
CA TYR A 29 11.36 42.04 4.05
C TYR A 29 10.20 42.35 3.10
N SER A 30 10.35 42.03 1.82
CA SER A 30 9.15 41.85 0.99
C SER A 30 8.38 40.71 1.66
N LYS A 31 7.25 41.02 2.29
CA LYS A 31 6.26 40.01 2.63
C LYS A 31 5.99 39.30 1.31
N ALA A 32 6.38 38.05 1.18
CA ALA A 32 5.96 37.23 0.06
C ALA A 32 4.43 37.36 -0.01
N ASP A 33 3.91 37.85 -1.13
CA ASP A 33 2.47 37.87 -1.35
C ASP A 33 1.94 36.47 -1.05
N ALA A 34 0.87 36.41 -0.26
CA ALA A 34 0.26 35.13 0.07
C ALA A 34 -0.07 34.39 -1.24
N GLN A 35 0.56 33.23 -1.47
CA GLN A 35 0.35 32.42 -2.67
C GLN A 35 -0.99 31.66 -2.65
N ILE A 36 -1.96 32.17 -1.89
CA ILE A 36 -3.31 31.66 -1.74
C ILE A 36 -4.24 32.80 -2.09
N VAL A 37 -4.91 32.69 -3.23
CA VAL A 37 -5.73 33.74 -3.80
C VAL A 37 -7.12 33.18 -4.04
N PRO A 38 -8.14 33.57 -3.24
CA PRO A 38 -9.53 33.24 -3.52
C PRO A 38 -9.92 33.66 -4.94
N ASP A 39 -10.80 32.89 -5.56
CA ASP A 39 -11.47 33.34 -6.79
C ASP A 39 -12.89 33.84 -6.47
N ASN A 40 -13.57 34.35 -7.50
CA ASN A 40 -14.93 34.89 -7.36
C ASN A 40 -16.02 33.86 -7.74
N THR A 41 -15.67 32.58 -7.91
CA THR A 41 -16.58 31.56 -8.46
C THR A 41 -17.63 31.07 -7.45
N LEU A 42 -17.45 31.39 -6.17
CA LEU A 42 -18.47 31.22 -5.12
C LEU A 42 -19.34 32.47 -4.91
N GLY A 43 -19.13 33.54 -5.69
CA GLY A 43 -19.91 34.77 -5.58
C GLY A 43 -19.83 35.41 -4.18
N ASN A 44 -20.98 35.71 -3.57
CA ASN A 44 -21.04 36.34 -2.25
C ASN A 44 -20.57 35.41 -1.11
N GLU A 45 -20.42 34.11 -1.36
CA GLU A 45 -19.93 33.11 -0.43
C GLU A 45 -18.45 32.80 -0.67
N SER A 46 -17.68 33.82 -1.11
CA SER A 46 -16.26 33.67 -1.43
C SER A 46 -15.43 33.15 -0.26
N SER A 47 -14.38 32.41 -0.59
CA SER A 47 -13.33 32.04 0.35
C SER A 47 -12.62 33.28 0.87
N VAL A 48 -12.31 33.30 2.16
CA VAL A 48 -11.61 34.41 2.82
C VAL A 48 -10.28 33.90 3.35
N VAL A 49 -9.20 34.60 3.00
CA VAL A 49 -7.86 34.30 3.52
C VAL A 49 -7.54 35.35 4.58
N THR A 50 -7.33 34.90 5.82
CA THR A 50 -6.96 35.72 6.97
C THR A 50 -5.51 35.41 7.36
N PRO A 51 -4.53 36.21 6.89
CA PRO A 51 -3.13 36.02 7.25
C PRO A 51 -2.90 36.31 8.75
N ASN A 52 -1.93 35.61 9.35
CA ASN A 52 -1.53 35.80 10.75
C ASN A 52 -2.67 35.61 11.77
N GLY A 53 -3.65 34.78 11.46
CA GLY A 53 -4.60 34.26 12.45
C GLY A 53 -3.90 33.40 13.50
N ASN A 54 -4.61 33.09 14.59
CA ASN A 54 -4.11 32.25 15.66
C ASN A 54 -4.74 30.85 15.59
N VAL A 55 -3.93 29.83 15.32
CA VAL A 55 -4.38 28.43 15.32
C VAL A 55 -3.55 27.66 16.34
N ARG A 56 -4.21 27.23 17.43
CA ARG A 56 -3.62 26.52 18.56
C ARG A 56 -2.44 27.26 19.21
N GLY A 57 -2.57 28.58 19.36
CA GLY A 57 -1.58 29.43 20.07
C GLY A 57 -0.39 29.87 19.23
N LEU A 58 -0.38 29.56 17.92
CA LEU A 58 0.69 29.91 17.00
C LEU A 58 0.12 30.61 15.74
N PRO A 59 0.86 31.55 15.14
CA PRO A 59 0.44 32.21 13.92
C PRO A 59 0.25 31.21 12.77
N ALA A 60 -0.80 31.43 11.99
CA ALA A 60 -1.13 30.69 10.78
C ALA A 60 -1.97 31.55 9.84
N THR A 61 -1.98 31.22 8.55
CA THR A 61 -3.02 31.71 7.64
C THR A 61 -4.27 30.87 7.85
N LEU A 62 -5.38 31.52 8.19
CA LEU A 62 -6.67 30.87 8.37
C LEU A 62 -7.53 31.10 7.11
N ILE A 63 -8.14 30.02 6.62
CA ILE A 63 -9.11 30.05 5.52
C ILE A 63 -10.51 29.99 6.12
N GLU A 64 -11.30 31.01 5.86
CA GLU A 64 -12.65 31.23 6.37
C GLU A 64 -13.62 31.52 5.22
N GLY A 65 -14.87 31.86 5.54
CA GLY A 65 -15.92 32.04 4.53
C GLY A 65 -16.20 30.73 3.78
N GLY A 66 -16.55 30.84 2.49
CA GLY A 66 -16.97 29.70 1.69
C GLY A 66 -18.47 29.46 1.71
N ALA A 67 -18.94 28.60 0.81
CA ALA A 67 -20.35 28.25 0.66
C ALA A 67 -20.68 26.99 1.47
N THR A 68 -21.65 27.06 2.38
CA THR A 68 -22.06 25.92 3.21
C THR A 68 -23.32 25.25 2.64
N ARG A 69 -23.29 23.92 2.50
CA ARG A 69 -24.44 23.10 2.08
C ARG A 69 -24.54 21.84 2.93
N GLY A 70 -25.37 21.89 3.97
CA GLY A 70 -25.45 20.82 4.97
C GLY A 70 -24.12 20.67 5.71
N VAL A 71 -23.57 19.46 5.70
CA VAL A 71 -22.29 19.14 6.36
C VAL A 71 -21.05 19.51 5.53
N ASN A 72 -21.22 20.09 4.34
CA ASN A 72 -20.14 20.41 3.41
C ASN A 72 -19.86 21.91 3.36
N LEU A 73 -18.58 22.28 3.39
CA LEU A 73 -18.07 23.62 3.18
C LEU A 73 -17.25 23.67 1.89
N PHE A 74 -17.66 24.49 0.93
CA PHE A 74 -16.98 24.66 -0.35
C PHE A 74 -16.05 25.86 -0.32
N GLN A 75 -14.81 25.65 -0.78
CA GLN A 75 -13.76 26.65 -0.88
C GLN A 75 -13.20 26.68 -2.32
N SER A 76 -12.90 27.87 -2.83
CA SER A 76 -12.43 28.04 -4.21
C SER A 76 -11.33 29.09 -4.30
N PHE A 77 -10.27 28.73 -5.01
CA PHE A 77 -9.08 29.55 -5.16
C PHE A 77 -8.62 29.59 -6.61
N SER A 78 -8.13 30.73 -7.07
CA SER A 78 -7.40 30.80 -8.34
C SER A 78 -5.97 30.29 -8.19
N GLN A 79 -5.39 30.40 -6.99
CA GLN A 79 -4.05 29.90 -6.67
C GLN A 79 -4.03 29.40 -5.22
N PHE A 80 -3.37 28.27 -4.97
CA PHE A 80 -3.20 27.74 -3.62
C PHE A 80 -1.83 27.09 -3.45
N ASN A 81 -0.94 27.72 -2.70
CA ASN A 81 0.36 27.17 -2.31
C ASN A 81 0.60 27.43 -0.82
N VAL A 82 1.39 26.56 -0.19
CA VAL A 82 1.81 26.67 1.20
C VAL A 82 3.33 26.67 1.21
N GLY A 83 3.95 27.83 1.49
CA GLY A 83 5.41 27.94 1.52
C GLY A 83 6.05 27.17 2.68
N ASP A 84 7.37 26.97 2.64
CA ASP A 84 8.13 26.40 3.75
C ASP A 84 7.89 27.16 5.05
N ALA A 85 7.78 26.42 6.16
CA ALA A 85 7.44 26.92 7.50
C ALA A 85 6.09 27.65 7.61
N GLN A 86 5.35 27.84 6.51
CA GLN A 86 4.01 28.41 6.53
C GLN A 86 3.03 27.39 7.11
N ARG A 87 2.07 27.91 7.86
CA ARG A 87 0.94 27.15 8.41
C ARG A 87 -0.34 27.67 7.80
N VAL A 88 -1.09 26.80 7.14
CA VAL A 88 -2.37 27.13 6.50
C VAL A 88 -3.42 26.17 7.01
N TYR A 89 -4.49 26.73 7.58
CA TYR A 89 -5.58 25.94 8.14
C TYR A 89 -6.92 26.36 7.58
N PHE A 90 -7.75 25.39 7.23
CA PHE A 90 -9.17 25.63 7.01
C PHE A 90 -9.89 25.73 8.37
N ALA A 91 -10.69 26.78 8.53
CA ALA A 91 -11.63 26.85 9.65
C ALA A 91 -12.65 25.71 9.53
N ASN A 92 -13.08 25.18 10.68
CA ASN A 92 -14.11 24.14 10.74
C ASN A 92 -15.32 24.64 11.55
N PRO A 93 -16.26 25.38 10.93
CA PRO A 93 -17.49 25.82 11.59
C PRO A 93 -18.30 24.63 12.14
N THR A 94 -19.12 24.88 13.17
CA THR A 94 -19.97 23.85 13.77
C THR A 94 -20.86 23.17 12.73
N GLY A 95 -20.89 21.84 12.74
CA GLY A 95 -21.72 21.03 11.84
C GLY A 95 -21.09 20.71 10.48
N ILE A 96 -19.89 21.22 10.19
CA ILE A 96 -19.14 20.84 8.98
C ILE A 96 -18.35 19.55 9.23
N GLU A 97 -18.56 18.58 8.35
CA GLU A 97 -17.85 17.29 8.33
C GLU A 97 -16.87 17.22 7.15
N ASN A 98 -17.12 17.93 6.05
CA ASN A 98 -16.29 17.91 4.85
C ASN A 98 -15.99 19.32 4.36
N ILE A 99 -14.72 19.58 4.03
CA ILE A 99 -14.26 20.81 3.39
C ILE A 99 -13.79 20.46 1.99
N LEU A 100 -14.51 20.92 0.97
CA LEU A 100 -14.22 20.66 -0.44
C LEU A 100 -13.57 21.88 -1.06
N THR A 101 -12.32 21.74 -1.44
CA THR A 101 -11.49 22.82 -1.98
C THR A 101 -11.15 22.56 -3.43
N ARG A 102 -11.32 23.57 -4.28
CA ARG A 102 -10.85 23.54 -5.67
C ARG A 102 -9.87 24.67 -5.98
N VAL A 103 -8.93 24.40 -6.89
CA VAL A 103 -8.06 25.40 -7.51
C VAL A 103 -8.46 25.57 -8.98
N THR A 104 -8.96 26.75 -9.35
CA THR A 104 -9.52 27.06 -10.67
C THR A 104 -8.52 27.69 -11.64
N GLY A 105 -7.39 28.20 -11.14
CA GLY A 105 -6.34 28.75 -11.99
C GLY A 105 -5.45 27.66 -12.61
N ASN A 106 -4.44 28.09 -13.36
CA ASN A 106 -3.60 27.21 -14.17
C ASN A 106 -2.26 26.83 -13.48
N SER A 107 -2.18 26.99 -12.16
CA SER A 107 -0.95 26.76 -11.41
C SER A 107 -1.00 25.47 -10.59
N VAL A 108 0.12 24.76 -10.57
CA VAL A 108 0.36 23.64 -9.63
C VAL A 108 0.27 24.15 -8.19
N SER A 109 -0.24 23.33 -7.28
CA SER A 109 -0.24 23.59 -5.84
C SER A 109 1.01 23.04 -5.19
N ASN A 110 1.94 23.92 -4.81
CA ASN A 110 3.13 23.59 -4.04
C ASN A 110 2.83 23.68 -2.54
N ILE A 111 2.85 22.54 -1.85
CA ILE A 111 2.59 22.39 -0.43
C ILE A 111 3.91 22.02 0.26
N PHE A 112 4.67 23.01 0.68
CA PHE A 112 5.98 22.85 1.31
C PHE A 112 5.95 23.06 2.83
N GLY A 113 4.87 23.63 3.36
CA GLY A 113 4.63 23.80 4.80
C GLY A 113 3.50 22.93 5.35
N THR A 114 2.85 23.40 6.42
CA THR A 114 1.73 22.72 7.07
C THR A 114 0.40 23.08 6.40
N LEU A 115 -0.31 22.08 5.89
CA LEU A 115 -1.71 22.17 5.46
C LEU A 115 -2.59 21.43 6.47
N GLY A 116 -3.58 22.12 7.04
CA GLY A 116 -4.40 21.51 8.09
C GLY A 116 -5.85 21.94 8.13
N VAL A 117 -6.60 21.32 9.03
CA VAL A 117 -7.98 21.67 9.37
C VAL A 117 -8.02 22.02 10.85
N ASN A 118 -8.58 23.18 11.20
CA ASN A 118 -8.75 23.58 12.59
C ASN A 118 -10.01 22.93 13.19
N GLY A 119 -10.00 21.59 13.24
CA GLY A 119 -11.12 20.75 13.67
C GLY A 119 -10.98 19.32 13.14
N ASN A 120 -12.09 18.58 13.11
CA ASN A 120 -12.12 17.15 12.75
C ASN A 120 -12.68 16.87 11.35
N ALA A 121 -13.02 17.90 10.58
CA ALA A 121 -13.56 17.71 9.23
C ALA A 121 -12.53 17.05 8.29
N ASN A 122 -13.05 16.29 7.34
CA ASN A 122 -12.30 15.77 6.21
C ASN A 122 -11.93 16.92 5.26
N LEU A 123 -10.76 16.84 4.63
CA LEU A 123 -10.31 17.81 3.64
C LEU A 123 -10.20 17.14 2.27
N PHE A 124 -11.01 17.61 1.33
CA PHE A 124 -10.96 17.26 -0.08
C PHE A 124 -10.30 18.40 -0.85
N PHE A 125 -9.22 18.12 -1.57
CA PHE A 125 -8.40 19.12 -2.25
C PHE A 125 -8.24 18.76 -3.72
N LEU A 126 -8.72 19.62 -4.61
CA LEU A 126 -8.73 19.39 -6.05
C LEU A 126 -7.90 20.46 -6.78
N ASN A 127 -6.91 20.03 -7.56
CA ASN A 127 -6.19 20.88 -8.49
C ASN A 127 -5.81 20.10 -9.76
N PRO A 128 -6.50 20.33 -10.90
CA PRO A 128 -6.25 19.60 -12.15
C PRO A 128 -4.81 19.73 -12.66
N ASN A 129 -4.12 20.84 -12.34
CA ASN A 129 -2.76 21.11 -12.81
C ASN A 129 -1.71 20.27 -12.08
N GLY A 130 -2.04 19.70 -10.91
CA GLY A 130 -1.12 18.91 -10.10
C GLY A 130 -0.88 19.47 -8.71
N ILE A 131 -0.31 18.61 -7.86
CA ILE A 131 -0.05 18.89 -6.44
C ILE A 131 1.35 18.39 -6.10
N VAL A 132 2.15 19.21 -5.41
CA VAL A 132 3.52 18.84 -5.01
C VAL A 132 3.67 19.04 -3.51
N PHE A 133 3.95 17.95 -2.80
CA PHE A 133 4.33 17.98 -1.39
C PHE A 133 5.85 18.00 -1.26
N GLY A 134 6.38 19.10 -0.73
CA GLY A 134 7.81 19.29 -0.51
C GLY A 134 8.34 18.49 0.68
N GLN A 135 9.66 18.52 0.90
CA GLN A 135 10.32 17.74 1.95
C GLN A 135 9.80 18.06 3.36
N ASN A 136 9.42 19.32 3.60
CA ASN A 136 8.91 19.82 4.87
C ASN A 136 7.37 19.86 4.94
N ALA A 137 6.69 19.33 3.93
CA ALA A 137 5.24 19.28 3.90
C ALA A 137 4.71 18.48 5.09
N SER A 138 3.68 19.00 5.75
CA SER A 138 3.00 18.29 6.84
C SER A 138 1.50 18.44 6.69
N LEU A 139 0.77 17.35 6.91
CA LEU A 139 -0.67 17.38 7.03
C LEU A 139 -1.05 17.43 8.51
N ASP A 140 -1.79 18.45 8.94
CA ASP A 140 -2.42 18.53 10.28
C ASP A 140 -3.93 18.43 10.10
N VAL A 141 -4.37 17.25 9.68
CA VAL A 141 -5.77 16.91 9.38
C VAL A 141 -6.17 15.75 10.28
N ALA A 142 -7.05 16.02 11.26
CA ALA A 142 -7.59 14.98 12.15
C ALA A 142 -8.68 14.13 11.48
N GLY A 143 -9.31 14.66 10.43
CA GLY A 143 -10.18 13.93 9.50
C GLY A 143 -9.40 13.07 8.50
N SER A 144 -10.09 12.61 7.46
CA SER A 144 -9.46 12.04 6.27
C SER A 144 -8.97 13.15 5.34
N PHE A 145 -7.93 12.85 4.56
CA PHE A 145 -7.40 13.74 3.52
C PHE A 145 -7.54 13.09 2.15
N PHE A 146 -8.19 13.79 1.24
CA PHE A 146 -8.39 13.39 -0.14
C PHE A 146 -7.79 14.46 -1.05
N ALA A 147 -6.81 14.10 -1.88
CA ALA A 147 -6.24 15.01 -2.87
C ALA A 147 -6.38 14.43 -4.27
N THR A 148 -6.80 15.25 -5.23
CA THR A 148 -7.02 14.83 -6.60
C THR A 148 -6.59 15.86 -7.63
N THR A 149 -6.19 15.37 -8.81
CA THR A 149 -5.99 16.18 -10.02
C THR A 149 -7.09 15.95 -11.07
N ALA A 150 -8.25 15.44 -10.64
CA ALA A 150 -9.46 15.43 -11.45
C ALA A 150 -9.93 16.87 -11.75
N ASP A 151 -10.79 17.01 -12.76
CA ASP A 151 -11.36 18.28 -13.19
C ASP A 151 -12.49 18.74 -12.24
N SER A 152 -13.27 17.80 -11.70
CA SER A 152 -14.37 18.10 -10.79
C SER A 152 -14.66 16.99 -9.79
N PHE A 153 -15.26 17.38 -8.66
CA PHE A 153 -16.01 16.48 -7.80
C PHE A 153 -17.44 16.33 -8.35
N ASP A 154 -17.86 15.11 -8.64
CA ASP A 154 -19.18 14.79 -9.19
C ASP A 154 -20.09 14.24 -8.07
N PHE A 155 -21.28 14.81 -7.90
CA PHE A 155 -22.26 14.39 -6.88
C PHE A 155 -23.45 13.62 -7.46
N GLY A 156 -23.41 13.29 -8.75
CA GLY A 156 -24.49 12.68 -9.50
C GLY A 156 -25.58 13.67 -9.91
N ASN A 157 -26.51 13.20 -10.76
CA ASN A 157 -27.65 13.98 -11.27
C ASN A 157 -27.26 15.31 -11.96
N GLY A 158 -26.06 15.38 -12.53
CA GLY A 158 -25.53 16.57 -13.20
C GLY A 158 -25.04 17.67 -12.25
N LEU A 159 -24.92 17.39 -10.95
CA LEU A 159 -24.34 18.32 -9.98
C LEU A 159 -22.84 18.06 -9.84
N GLU A 160 -22.02 19.09 -10.09
CA GLU A 160 -20.57 19.02 -9.92
C GLU A 160 -20.00 20.26 -9.22
N PHE A 161 -18.81 20.09 -8.64
CA PHE A 161 -17.96 21.19 -8.18
C PHE A 161 -16.65 21.14 -8.96
N SER A 162 -16.61 21.88 -10.08
CA SER A 162 -15.55 21.82 -11.09
C SER A 162 -14.49 22.90 -10.95
N ALA A 163 -13.22 22.55 -11.14
CA ALA A 163 -12.12 23.51 -11.29
C ALA A 163 -11.96 24.03 -12.73
N THR A 164 -12.29 23.22 -13.74
CA THR A 164 -12.07 23.57 -15.16
C THR A 164 -13.26 24.31 -15.78
N ASN A 165 -14.48 24.06 -15.29
CA ASN A 165 -15.70 24.78 -15.68
C ASN A 165 -16.42 25.32 -14.43
N PRO A 166 -15.82 26.25 -13.68
CA PRO A 166 -16.28 26.59 -12.35
C PRO A 166 -17.67 27.22 -12.37
N GLN A 167 -18.63 26.53 -11.76
CA GLN A 167 -19.96 27.04 -11.43
C GLN A 167 -20.04 27.43 -9.96
N ALA A 168 -21.12 28.14 -9.58
CA ALA A 168 -21.48 28.32 -8.18
C ALA A 168 -21.63 26.96 -7.47
N ALA A 169 -21.35 26.90 -6.18
CA ALA A 169 -21.50 25.66 -5.41
C ALA A 169 -22.95 25.14 -5.49
N PRO A 170 -23.18 23.81 -5.57
CA PRO A 170 -24.51 23.21 -5.65
C PRO A 170 -25.46 23.77 -4.59
N LEU A 171 -26.73 24.00 -4.93
CA LEU A 171 -27.70 24.60 -3.99
C LEU A 171 -28.26 23.60 -2.97
N LEU A 172 -28.13 22.30 -3.22
CA LEU A 172 -28.65 21.22 -2.38
C LEU A 172 -27.55 20.61 -1.51
N SER A 173 -27.93 20.09 -0.34
CA SER A 173 -27.03 19.30 0.49
C SER A 173 -26.63 18.01 -0.24
N VAL A 174 -25.33 17.82 -0.44
CA VAL A 174 -24.76 16.59 -0.99
C VAL A 174 -24.35 15.68 0.16
N SER A 175 -24.95 14.50 0.29
CA SER A 175 -24.64 13.54 1.37
C SER A 175 -23.93 12.29 0.85
N VAL A 176 -23.43 12.34 -0.38
CA VAL A 176 -22.77 11.20 -1.05
C VAL A 176 -21.28 11.46 -1.15
N THR A 177 -20.48 10.39 -1.10
CA THR A 177 -19.07 10.46 -1.47
C THR A 177 -18.98 10.94 -2.92
N PRO A 178 -18.28 12.04 -3.22
CA PRO A 178 -18.21 12.53 -4.59
C PRO A 178 -17.48 11.52 -5.49
N GLY A 179 -18.01 11.31 -6.69
CA GLY A 179 -17.25 10.76 -7.80
C GLY A 179 -16.21 11.76 -8.31
N LEU A 180 -15.36 11.30 -9.23
CA LEU A 180 -14.36 12.14 -9.90
C LEU A 180 -14.61 12.15 -11.40
N GLN A 181 -14.57 13.34 -11.99
CA GLN A 181 -14.53 13.50 -13.44
C GLN A 181 -13.10 13.91 -13.84
N TYR A 182 -12.42 13.09 -14.64
CA TYR A 182 -11.09 13.42 -15.14
C TYR A 182 -11.17 14.13 -16.49
N GLY A 183 -10.33 15.15 -16.67
CA GLY A 183 -10.03 15.74 -17.97
C GLY A 183 -9.15 14.82 -18.82
N ALA A 184 -8.80 15.30 -20.02
CA ALA A 184 -7.99 14.52 -20.97
C ALA A 184 -6.55 14.24 -20.47
N ASN A 185 -5.98 15.14 -19.67
CA ASN A 185 -4.61 15.06 -19.15
C ASN A 185 -4.56 15.50 -17.68
N PRO A 186 -4.98 14.65 -16.74
CA PRO A 186 -4.91 14.99 -15.32
C PRO A 186 -3.46 15.20 -14.89
N GLY A 187 -3.23 16.21 -14.03
CA GLY A 187 -1.91 16.51 -13.48
C GLY A 187 -1.32 15.40 -12.61
N ASN A 188 -0.08 15.60 -12.16
CA ASN A 188 0.60 14.65 -11.27
C ASN A 188 0.46 15.05 -9.80
N ILE A 189 0.51 14.06 -8.91
CA ILE A 189 0.78 14.30 -7.49
C ILE A 189 2.17 13.78 -7.16
N ASN A 190 3.04 14.70 -6.73
CA ASN A 190 4.40 14.36 -6.32
C ASN A 190 4.56 14.59 -4.81
N SER A 191 5.25 13.70 -4.11
CA SER A 191 5.61 13.90 -2.70
C SER A 191 7.02 13.43 -2.43
N VAL A 192 7.87 14.33 -1.92
CA VAL A 192 9.17 13.96 -1.34
C VAL A 192 9.16 14.05 0.19
N GLY A 193 8.10 14.64 0.77
CA GLY A 193 7.88 14.73 2.21
C GLY A 193 7.11 13.54 2.79
N ASN A 194 7.13 13.44 4.11
CA ASN A 194 6.36 12.45 4.85
C ASN A 194 4.95 12.97 5.13
N LEU A 195 3.93 12.28 4.65
CA LEU A 195 2.52 12.67 4.81
C LEU A 195 1.86 11.76 5.82
N SER A 196 1.41 12.31 6.95
CA SER A 196 0.66 11.59 7.99
C SER A 196 -0.70 12.24 8.18
N VAL A 197 -1.78 11.46 8.21
CA VAL A 197 -3.15 11.95 8.42
C VAL A 197 -3.85 11.20 9.56
N GLY A 198 -4.77 11.87 10.25
CA GLY A 198 -5.45 11.34 11.43
C GLY A 198 -6.47 10.24 11.14
N GLN A 199 -6.95 10.12 9.90
CA GLN A 199 -7.82 9.03 9.44
C GLN A 199 -7.33 8.49 8.09
N GLY A 200 -8.17 8.49 7.05
CA GLY A 200 -7.84 7.91 5.74
C GLY A 200 -7.05 8.86 4.86
N LEU A 201 -6.23 8.30 3.97
CA LEU A 201 -5.46 9.04 2.96
C LEU A 201 -5.86 8.56 1.56
N THR A 202 -6.36 9.47 0.73
CA THR A 202 -6.63 9.16 -0.68
C THR A 202 -5.91 10.15 -1.58
N LEU A 203 -5.07 9.65 -2.49
CA LEU A 203 -4.40 10.45 -3.50
C LEU A 203 -4.77 9.93 -4.88
N THR A 204 -5.28 10.81 -5.76
CA THR A 204 -5.71 10.44 -7.11
C THR A 204 -5.15 11.39 -8.16
N GLY A 205 -4.67 10.88 -9.30
CA GLY A 205 -4.23 11.77 -10.37
C GLY A 205 -3.80 11.07 -11.65
N GLY A 206 -3.12 11.82 -12.53
CA GLY A 206 -2.52 11.25 -13.75
C GLY A 206 -1.41 10.26 -13.39
N ASN A 207 -0.39 10.76 -12.72
CA ASN A 207 0.67 9.97 -12.09
C ASN A 207 0.81 10.31 -10.61
N LEU A 208 1.20 9.31 -9.82
CA LEU A 208 1.58 9.49 -8.42
C LEU A 208 3.06 9.16 -8.26
N ASP A 209 3.86 10.14 -7.86
CA ASP A 209 5.29 9.98 -7.57
C ASP A 209 5.59 10.33 -6.11
N LEU A 210 5.51 9.34 -5.23
CA LEU A 210 5.41 9.51 -3.78
C LEU A 210 6.64 8.90 -3.11
N GLN A 211 7.77 9.61 -3.16
CA GLN A 211 9.07 9.15 -2.67
C GLN A 211 9.22 9.20 -1.14
N GLY A 212 8.40 10.00 -0.44
CA GLY A 212 8.37 10.04 1.02
C GLY A 212 7.60 8.89 1.67
N GLN A 213 7.43 8.96 2.99
CA GLN A 213 6.57 8.04 3.75
C GLN A 213 5.11 8.53 3.74
N LEU A 214 4.17 7.63 3.51
CA LEU A 214 2.74 7.87 3.69
C LEU A 214 2.24 7.11 4.92
N GLN A 215 1.50 7.79 5.78
CA GLN A 215 0.93 7.23 6.99
C GLN A 215 -0.54 7.63 7.15
N ALA A 216 -1.39 6.65 7.45
CA ALA A 216 -2.81 6.84 7.72
C ALA A 216 -3.19 6.02 8.96
N SER A 217 -4.26 6.45 9.65
CA SER A 217 -4.85 5.72 10.79
C SER A 217 -6.19 5.08 10.43
N ARG A 218 -6.46 4.99 9.13
CA ARG A 218 -7.52 4.26 8.43
C ARG A 218 -6.99 3.88 7.04
N ASP A 219 -7.85 3.36 6.19
CA ASP A 219 -7.51 2.96 4.83
C ASP A 219 -6.73 4.03 4.04
N LEU A 220 -5.75 3.56 3.26
CA LEU A 220 -4.92 4.35 2.37
C LEU A 220 -5.15 3.91 0.92
N THR A 221 -5.53 4.85 0.07
CA THR A 221 -5.88 4.60 -1.34
C THR A 221 -5.05 5.48 -2.27
N LEU A 222 -4.37 4.86 -3.22
CA LEU A 222 -3.62 5.52 -4.29
C LEU A 222 -4.22 5.13 -5.63
N GLN A 223 -4.64 6.10 -6.44
CA GLN A 223 -5.23 5.86 -7.77
C GLN A 223 -4.58 6.73 -8.84
N ALA A 224 -3.92 6.12 -9.81
CA ALA A 224 -3.31 6.82 -10.95
C ALA A 224 -3.92 6.36 -12.28
N GLN A 225 -4.11 7.30 -13.20
CA GLN A 225 -4.50 6.97 -14.58
C GLN A 225 -3.38 6.24 -15.34
N ASP A 226 -2.12 6.49 -15.01
CA ASP A 226 -0.97 5.85 -15.66
C ASP A 226 -0.07 5.15 -14.64
N THR A 227 0.75 5.88 -13.87
CA THR A 227 1.74 5.25 -12.98
C THR A 227 1.61 5.63 -11.51
N VAL A 228 1.92 4.66 -10.64
CA VAL A 228 2.18 4.87 -9.22
C VAL A 228 3.61 4.44 -8.90
N ASN A 229 4.44 5.39 -8.49
CA ASN A 229 5.72 5.13 -7.84
C ASN A 229 5.58 5.53 -6.37
N VAL A 230 5.84 4.62 -5.45
CA VAL A 230 5.67 4.89 -4.02
C VAL A 230 6.85 4.37 -3.19
N GLY A 231 7.28 5.18 -2.24
CA GLY A 231 8.27 4.85 -1.23
C GLY A 231 7.68 3.96 -0.15
N THR A 232 7.56 4.51 1.06
CA THR A 232 7.10 3.75 2.23
C THR A 232 5.63 4.04 2.52
N ILE A 233 4.83 3.01 2.80
CA ILE A 233 3.45 3.11 3.28
C ILE A 233 3.33 2.40 4.63
N LEU A 234 2.85 3.12 5.65
CA LEU A 234 2.50 2.58 6.96
C LEU A 234 1.01 2.81 7.27
N ALA A 235 0.24 1.73 7.31
CA ALA A 235 -1.18 1.77 7.69
C ALA A 235 -1.53 0.59 8.63
N PRO A 236 -1.03 0.61 9.90
CA PRO A 236 -1.13 -0.53 10.80
C PRO A 236 -2.59 -0.97 11.06
N GLY A 237 -2.95 -2.19 10.63
CA GLY A 237 -4.30 -2.74 10.79
C GLY A 237 -5.34 -2.26 9.77
N ASP A 238 -4.97 -1.35 8.87
CA ASP A 238 -5.86 -0.73 7.89
C ASP A 238 -5.47 -1.08 6.46
N SER A 239 -6.44 -1.03 5.54
CA SER A 239 -6.23 -1.53 4.19
C SER A 239 -5.45 -0.56 3.32
N VAL A 240 -4.60 -1.10 2.44
CA VAL A 240 -3.89 -0.34 1.41
C VAL A 240 -4.37 -0.79 0.04
N THR A 241 -4.91 0.15 -0.74
CA THR A 241 -5.29 -0.07 -2.14
C THR A 241 -4.43 0.82 -3.05
N ILE A 242 -3.79 0.23 -4.04
CA ILE A 242 -3.04 0.93 -5.08
C ILE A 242 -3.55 0.48 -6.44
N GLU A 243 -4.03 1.41 -7.24
CA GLU A 243 -4.53 1.16 -8.58
C GLU A 243 -3.81 2.09 -9.56
N ALA A 244 -3.24 1.52 -10.62
CA ALA A 244 -2.59 2.27 -11.68
C ALA A 244 -3.10 1.77 -13.03
N GLY A 245 -3.42 2.69 -13.95
CA GLY A 245 -3.82 2.28 -15.31
C GLY A 245 -2.73 1.52 -16.05
N ASN A 246 -1.45 1.80 -15.75
CA ASN A 246 -0.30 1.17 -16.41
C ASN A 246 0.64 0.48 -15.43
N LYS A 247 1.38 1.17 -14.57
CA LYS A 247 2.47 0.54 -13.80
C LYS A 247 2.48 0.94 -12.33
N ILE A 248 2.74 -0.04 -11.46
CA ILE A 248 3.04 0.19 -10.04
C ILE A 248 4.50 -0.18 -9.79
N THR A 249 5.23 0.72 -9.15
CA THR A 249 6.59 0.47 -8.65
C THR A 249 6.67 0.88 -7.18
N THR A 250 7.22 0.02 -6.33
CA THR A 250 7.55 0.41 -4.96
C THR A 250 9.06 0.57 -4.81
N THR A 251 9.49 1.60 -4.10
CA THR A 251 10.89 1.84 -3.72
C THR A 251 11.14 1.63 -2.23
N GLY A 252 10.08 1.47 -1.44
CA GLY A 252 10.11 1.14 -0.01
C GLY A 252 9.09 0.07 0.35
N GLU A 253 8.85 -0.09 1.67
CA GLU A 253 7.91 -1.08 2.19
C GLU A 253 6.46 -0.62 2.13
N ILE A 254 5.54 -1.58 1.96
CA ILE A 254 4.11 -1.42 2.24
C ILE A 254 3.82 -2.30 3.45
N ASN A 255 3.47 -1.67 4.58
CA ASN A 255 3.27 -2.36 5.85
C ASN A 255 1.94 -2.00 6.49
N THR A 256 1.06 -3.00 6.60
CA THR A 256 -0.24 -2.91 7.28
C THR A 256 -0.30 -3.78 8.53
N SER A 257 0.86 -4.21 9.04
CA SER A 257 0.95 -5.13 10.17
C SER A 257 0.47 -4.47 11.46
N THR A 258 -0.16 -5.27 12.34
CA THR A 258 -0.68 -4.80 13.63
C THR A 258 -0.17 -5.64 14.79
N ASN A 259 -0.15 -5.07 15.99
CA ASN A 259 0.16 -5.81 17.21
C ASN A 259 -1.00 -6.72 17.63
N ALA A 260 -2.23 -6.32 17.33
CA ALA A 260 -3.43 -7.06 17.71
C ALA A 260 -4.55 -6.88 16.69
N GLY A 261 -5.34 -7.94 16.48
CA GLY A 261 -6.41 -7.96 15.50
C GLY A 261 -5.94 -8.39 14.12
N LYS A 262 -6.69 -8.02 13.08
CA LYS A 262 -6.36 -8.37 11.70
C LYS A 262 -5.35 -7.37 11.13
N GLY A 263 -4.27 -7.85 10.51
CA GLY A 263 -3.44 -7.02 9.64
C GLY A 263 -4.28 -6.47 8.48
N GLY A 264 -3.99 -5.26 8.03
CA GLY A 264 -4.77 -4.64 6.95
C GLY A 264 -4.55 -5.33 5.61
N ASP A 265 -5.59 -5.43 4.78
CA ASP A 265 -5.47 -6.06 3.47
C ASP A 265 -4.67 -5.16 2.50
N ILE A 266 -3.81 -5.74 1.66
CA ILE A 266 -3.02 -5.01 0.67
C ILE A 266 -3.45 -5.45 -0.73
N ARG A 267 -3.86 -4.50 -1.57
CA ARG A 267 -4.28 -4.75 -2.95
C ARG A 267 -3.57 -3.82 -3.93
N LEU A 268 -2.80 -4.38 -4.85
CA LEU A 268 -2.16 -3.66 -5.96
C LEU A 268 -2.76 -4.15 -7.28
N THR A 269 -3.29 -3.23 -8.08
CA THR A 269 -3.87 -3.51 -9.39
C THR A 269 -3.25 -2.63 -10.47
N SER A 270 -2.65 -3.25 -11.49
CA SER A 270 -2.17 -2.58 -12.71
C SER A 270 -3.04 -2.96 -13.91
N GLY A 271 -3.59 -1.94 -14.59
CA GLY A 271 -4.58 -2.10 -15.66
C GLY A 271 -4.03 -2.47 -17.05
N ALA A 272 -2.74 -2.26 -17.30
CA ALA A 272 -2.13 -2.50 -18.62
C ALA A 272 -0.68 -2.99 -18.56
N GLY A 273 0.12 -2.42 -17.65
CA GLY A 273 1.52 -2.76 -17.44
C GLY A 273 1.73 -3.76 -16.31
N GLY A 274 2.84 -3.60 -15.58
CA GLY A 274 3.27 -4.53 -14.54
C GLY A 274 3.29 -3.97 -13.12
N ILE A 275 3.63 -4.84 -12.17
CA ILE A 275 3.90 -4.49 -10.78
C ILE A 275 5.34 -4.84 -10.46
N ASP A 276 6.10 -3.93 -9.87
CA ASP A 276 7.46 -4.19 -9.39
C ASP A 276 7.61 -3.74 -7.93
N THR A 277 7.70 -4.71 -7.02
CA THR A 277 7.90 -4.47 -5.58
C THR A 277 9.24 -4.97 -5.06
N ARG A 278 10.21 -5.25 -5.95
CA ARG A 278 11.51 -5.85 -5.57
C ARG A 278 12.36 -4.98 -4.65
N ALA A 279 12.19 -3.66 -4.69
CA ALA A 279 12.98 -2.75 -3.88
C ALA A 279 12.51 -2.65 -2.42
N GLY A 280 11.38 -3.27 -2.06
CA GLY A 280 10.85 -3.26 -0.70
C GLY A 280 10.13 -4.56 -0.33
N THR A 281 9.36 -4.50 0.76
CA THR A 281 8.55 -5.62 1.25
C THR A 281 7.07 -5.28 1.25
N VAL A 282 6.21 -6.25 0.95
CA VAL A 282 4.76 -6.12 1.08
C VAL A 282 4.30 -6.98 2.25
N THR A 283 3.88 -6.35 3.36
CA THR A 283 3.67 -7.04 4.64
C THR A 283 2.32 -6.70 5.26
N ALA A 284 1.49 -7.70 5.49
CA ALA A 284 0.19 -7.63 6.14
C ALA A 284 0.12 -8.61 7.33
N GLY A 285 1.05 -8.47 8.28
CA GLY A 285 1.17 -9.39 9.41
C GLY A 285 0.31 -9.05 10.62
N SER A 286 0.29 -9.92 11.62
CA SER A 286 -0.24 -9.61 12.95
C SER A 286 0.59 -10.30 14.03
N ASP A 287 0.90 -9.60 15.12
CA ASP A 287 1.54 -10.25 16.27
C ASP A 287 0.55 -11.13 17.04
N ASN A 288 -0.70 -10.67 17.17
CA ASN A 288 -1.76 -11.43 17.83
C ASN A 288 -3.11 -11.19 17.14
N GLY A 289 -3.41 -12.06 16.19
CA GLY A 289 -4.63 -12.06 15.40
C GLY A 289 -4.32 -12.59 14.00
N ASN A 290 -5.17 -12.26 13.04
CA ASN A 290 -5.03 -12.78 11.68
C ASN A 290 -4.12 -11.88 10.84
N GLY A 291 -3.34 -12.46 9.93
CA GLY A 291 -2.74 -11.70 8.83
C GLY A 291 -3.81 -11.12 7.89
N GLY A 292 -3.47 -10.02 7.21
CA GLY A 292 -4.29 -9.42 6.15
C GLY A 292 -4.01 -10.08 4.80
N ASP A 293 -5.01 -10.17 3.93
CA ASP A 293 -4.82 -10.75 2.60
C ASP A 293 -3.97 -9.82 1.72
N ILE A 294 -3.12 -10.41 0.87
CA ILE A 294 -2.31 -9.67 -0.11
C ILE A 294 -2.69 -10.11 -1.52
N THR A 295 -3.13 -9.15 -2.34
CA THR A 295 -3.50 -9.39 -3.75
C THR A 295 -2.70 -8.49 -4.68
N LEU A 296 -1.97 -9.10 -5.62
CA LEU A 296 -1.26 -8.41 -6.70
C LEU A 296 -1.86 -8.86 -8.04
N SER A 297 -2.38 -7.93 -8.83
CA SER A 297 -3.00 -8.23 -10.13
C SER A 297 -2.48 -7.27 -11.19
N ALA A 298 -1.94 -7.80 -12.28
CA ALA A 298 -1.44 -7.00 -13.40
C ALA A 298 -1.78 -7.66 -14.73
N ILE A 299 -1.92 -6.84 -15.78
CA ILE A 299 -1.95 -7.37 -17.15
C ILE A 299 -0.56 -7.87 -17.55
N GLY A 300 0.48 -7.08 -17.31
CA GLY A 300 1.87 -7.39 -17.61
C GLY A 300 2.57 -8.17 -16.49
N ASP A 301 3.90 -8.13 -16.52
CA ASP A 301 4.76 -8.88 -15.61
C ASP A 301 4.63 -8.41 -14.16
N ILE A 302 4.75 -9.35 -13.22
CA ILE A 302 4.84 -9.05 -11.79
C ILE A 302 6.19 -9.50 -11.26
N PHE A 303 6.92 -8.57 -10.65
CA PHE A 303 8.19 -8.81 -9.97
C PHE A 303 8.04 -8.45 -8.49
N THR A 304 8.43 -9.35 -7.58
CA THR A 304 8.35 -9.06 -6.14
C THR A 304 9.61 -9.45 -5.39
N GLY A 305 9.90 -8.68 -4.34
CA GLY A 305 10.76 -9.11 -3.24
C GLY A 305 9.96 -9.98 -2.28
N ASP A 306 10.00 -9.63 -1.00
CA ASP A 306 9.23 -10.30 0.05
C ASP A 306 7.74 -9.93 0.02
N VAL A 307 6.88 -10.94 0.13
CA VAL A 307 5.42 -10.79 0.27
C VAL A 307 4.95 -11.63 1.45
N LYS A 308 4.48 -10.99 2.53
CA LYS A 308 4.32 -11.62 3.84
C LYS A 308 2.97 -11.31 4.48
N SER A 309 2.13 -12.31 4.66
CA SER A 309 0.88 -12.24 5.44
C SER A 309 0.88 -13.30 6.53
N PHE A 310 1.47 -12.97 7.66
CA PHE A 310 1.82 -13.95 8.68
C PHE A 310 1.31 -13.57 10.07
N VAL A 311 1.27 -14.56 10.95
CA VAL A 311 1.19 -14.33 12.40
C VAL A 311 2.58 -14.45 13.00
N SER A 312 2.98 -13.57 13.91
CA SER A 312 4.29 -13.63 14.56
C SER A 312 4.43 -14.85 15.47
N PHE A 313 5.67 -15.27 15.73
CA PHE A 313 5.96 -16.37 16.66
C PHE A 313 5.41 -16.05 18.06
N GLY A 314 4.68 -16.99 18.65
CA GLY A 314 4.01 -16.80 19.94
C GLY A 314 2.66 -16.06 19.84
N GLY A 315 2.26 -15.63 18.65
CA GLY A 315 0.94 -15.10 18.37
C GLY A 315 -0.12 -16.18 18.18
N VAL A 316 -1.39 -15.75 18.19
CA VAL A 316 -2.54 -16.59 17.84
C VAL A 316 -3.32 -15.97 16.69
N GLY A 317 -3.50 -16.74 15.62
CA GLY A 317 -4.42 -16.42 14.54
C GLY A 317 -4.04 -17.11 13.24
N ASN A 318 -4.74 -16.77 12.16
CA ASN A 318 -4.52 -17.33 10.84
C ASN A 318 -3.61 -16.43 9.99
N GLY A 319 -2.79 -17.02 9.13
CA GLY A 319 -2.13 -16.27 8.05
C GLY A 319 -3.18 -15.82 7.02
N GLY A 320 -2.96 -14.65 6.41
CA GLY A 320 -3.83 -14.16 5.34
C GLY A 320 -3.40 -14.70 3.99
N ASN A 321 -4.34 -14.83 3.05
CA ASN A 321 -4.09 -15.40 1.75
C ASN A 321 -3.18 -14.48 0.91
N ILE A 322 -2.37 -15.08 0.04
CA ILE A 322 -1.54 -14.34 -0.92
C ILE A 322 -1.92 -14.78 -2.33
N SER A 323 -2.39 -13.84 -3.15
CA SER A 323 -2.76 -14.09 -4.55
C SER A 323 -1.98 -13.17 -5.48
N ILE A 324 -1.25 -13.75 -6.44
CA ILE A 324 -0.47 -13.03 -7.45
C ILE A 324 -0.93 -13.49 -8.83
N THR A 325 -1.48 -12.56 -9.62
CA THR A 325 -2.04 -12.85 -10.94
C THR A 325 -1.46 -11.94 -12.01
N SER A 326 -0.74 -12.52 -12.98
CA SER A 326 -0.27 -11.83 -14.19
C SER A 326 -1.05 -12.36 -15.41
N GLN A 327 -1.92 -11.53 -15.98
CA GLN A 327 -2.89 -12.00 -16.98
C GLN A 327 -2.26 -12.31 -18.34
N ASN A 328 -1.24 -11.56 -18.75
CA ASN A 328 -0.53 -11.74 -20.02
C ASN A 328 0.99 -11.85 -19.85
N GLY A 329 1.50 -11.63 -18.64
CA GLY A 329 2.93 -11.61 -18.32
C GLY A 329 3.42 -12.85 -17.57
N LYS A 330 4.65 -12.75 -17.07
CA LYS A 330 5.28 -13.70 -16.15
C LYS A 330 5.19 -13.22 -14.70
N ILE A 331 5.40 -14.13 -13.76
CA ILE A 331 5.64 -13.80 -12.35
C ILE A 331 7.06 -14.19 -11.98
N ASP A 332 7.81 -13.27 -11.35
CA ASP A 332 9.14 -13.54 -10.81
C ASP A 332 9.25 -13.02 -9.36
N THR A 333 9.27 -13.96 -8.42
CA THR A 333 9.44 -13.69 -6.99
C THR A 333 10.76 -14.24 -6.45
N ASN A 334 11.71 -14.55 -7.36
CA ASN A 334 12.97 -15.21 -7.02
C ASN A 334 13.88 -14.40 -6.09
N THR A 335 13.62 -13.11 -5.93
CA THR A 335 14.41 -12.21 -5.07
C THR A 335 13.97 -12.17 -3.61
N GLY A 336 12.86 -12.83 -3.25
CA GLY A 336 12.34 -12.81 -1.88
C GLY A 336 11.53 -14.06 -1.51
N ILE A 337 10.81 -13.96 -0.40
CA ILE A 337 10.00 -15.03 0.18
C ILE A 337 8.52 -14.67 0.09
N ILE A 338 7.69 -15.60 -0.35
CA ILE A 338 6.24 -15.53 -0.19
C ILE A 338 5.85 -16.30 1.08
N ASN A 339 5.35 -15.60 2.09
CA ASN A 339 5.06 -16.21 3.40
C ASN A 339 3.65 -15.91 3.88
N SER A 340 2.84 -16.95 4.04
CA SER A 340 1.51 -16.92 4.63
C SER A 340 1.42 -17.79 5.90
N SER A 341 2.54 -17.89 6.64
CA SER A 341 2.64 -18.74 7.83
C SER A 341 1.80 -18.25 9.00
N ALA A 342 1.35 -19.18 9.83
CA ALA A 342 0.67 -18.84 11.07
C ALA A 342 1.24 -19.60 12.27
N PHE A 343 0.86 -19.13 13.47
CA PHE A 343 1.12 -19.82 14.71
C PHE A 343 -0.21 -19.99 15.46
N GLY A 344 -0.40 -21.18 16.00
CA GLY A 344 -1.41 -21.48 17.01
C GLY A 344 -0.70 -21.92 18.27
N GLY A 345 -1.41 -22.47 19.24
CA GLY A 345 -0.75 -23.03 20.42
C GLY A 345 -1.62 -23.12 21.65
N ILE A 346 -0.97 -23.42 22.76
CA ILE A 346 -1.59 -23.47 24.09
C ILE A 346 -1.24 -22.18 24.82
N PHE A 347 -2.26 -21.39 25.16
CA PHE A 347 -2.07 -20.12 25.84
C PHE A 347 -2.86 -20.08 27.14
N ASN A 348 -2.26 -19.54 28.19
CA ASN A 348 -2.96 -19.31 29.45
C ASN A 348 -3.86 -18.09 29.31
N VAL A 349 -5.17 -18.29 29.39
CA VAL A 349 -6.15 -17.22 29.40
C VAL A 349 -6.48 -16.88 30.86
N PRO A 350 -6.33 -15.62 31.28
CA PRO A 350 -6.60 -15.21 32.66
C PRO A 350 -7.99 -15.65 33.12
N ASN A 351 -8.06 -16.29 34.29
CA ASN A 351 -9.28 -16.82 34.90
C ASN A 351 -9.98 -17.97 34.13
N VAL A 352 -9.42 -18.44 33.02
CA VAL A 352 -9.92 -19.60 32.26
C VAL A 352 -8.93 -20.77 32.32
N GLY A 353 -7.64 -20.48 32.38
CA GLY A 353 -6.57 -21.48 32.34
C GLY A 353 -6.04 -21.71 30.92
N ASN A 354 -5.34 -22.81 30.69
CA ASN A 354 -4.74 -23.11 29.39
C ASN A 354 -5.84 -23.41 28.36
N GLN A 355 -5.79 -22.71 27.22
CA GLN A 355 -6.71 -22.87 26.10
C GLN A 355 -5.94 -23.26 24.84
N LEU A 356 -6.57 -24.09 24.00
CA LEU A 356 -6.04 -24.53 22.71
C LEU A 356 -6.53 -23.59 21.61
N PHE A 357 -5.60 -23.03 20.84
CA PHE A 357 -5.91 -22.18 19.69
C PHE A 357 -5.41 -22.82 18.41
N PHE A 358 -6.36 -23.16 17.53
CA PHE A 358 -6.10 -23.71 16.21
C PHE A 358 -5.94 -22.58 15.21
N SER A 359 -4.91 -22.67 14.39
CA SER A 359 -4.58 -21.70 13.35
C SER A 359 -4.49 -22.35 11.98
N LYS A 360 -4.61 -21.53 10.93
CA LYS A 360 -4.39 -21.95 9.55
C LYS A 360 -3.33 -21.05 8.91
N GLY A 361 -2.37 -21.63 8.19
CA GLY A 361 -1.62 -20.88 7.19
C GLY A 361 -2.58 -20.41 6.09
N GLY A 362 -2.38 -19.21 5.54
CA GLY A 362 -3.22 -18.71 4.46
C GLY A 362 -2.86 -19.35 3.13
N ASP A 363 -3.82 -19.48 2.22
CA ASP A 363 -3.58 -20.11 0.93
C ASP A 363 -2.73 -19.18 0.04
N ILE A 364 -1.79 -19.75 -0.72
CA ILE A 364 -0.93 -19.02 -1.66
C ILE A 364 -1.26 -19.46 -3.08
N SER A 365 -1.60 -18.50 -3.95
CA SER A 365 -1.91 -18.73 -5.35
C SER A 365 -1.09 -17.84 -6.27
N LEU A 366 -0.38 -18.45 -7.23
CA LEU A 366 0.31 -17.76 -8.30
C LEU A 366 -0.27 -18.20 -9.65
N SER A 367 -0.72 -17.26 -10.46
CA SER A 367 -1.28 -17.52 -11.78
C SER A 367 -0.67 -16.57 -12.81
N ALA A 368 0.01 -17.12 -13.82
CA ALA A 368 0.60 -16.33 -14.89
C ALA A 368 0.26 -16.92 -16.25
N ASN A 369 0.16 -16.06 -17.26
CA ASN A 369 0.08 -16.52 -18.64
C ASN A 369 1.42 -17.12 -19.10
N ASN A 370 2.54 -16.47 -18.78
CA ASN A 370 3.88 -16.94 -19.12
C ASN A 370 4.55 -17.64 -17.94
N ASP A 371 5.87 -17.64 -17.92
CA ASP A 371 6.67 -18.34 -16.92
C ASP A 371 6.39 -17.86 -15.49
N ILE A 372 6.51 -18.76 -14.53
CA ILE A 372 6.55 -18.43 -13.11
C ILE A 372 7.90 -18.88 -12.56
N LYS A 373 8.65 -17.94 -11.98
CA LYS A 373 9.90 -18.21 -11.27
C LYS A 373 9.79 -17.75 -9.82
N THR A 374 10.07 -18.63 -8.88
CA THR A 374 9.98 -18.32 -7.44
C THR A 374 11.15 -18.94 -6.68
N ALA A 375 11.48 -18.36 -5.52
CA ALA A 375 12.34 -18.99 -4.53
C ALA A 375 11.46 -19.67 -3.46
N ASP A 376 11.48 -19.19 -2.23
CA ASP A 376 10.72 -19.77 -1.12
C ASP A 376 9.24 -19.39 -1.15
N ILE A 377 8.38 -20.39 -0.98
CA ILE A 377 6.93 -20.23 -0.77
C ILE A 377 6.54 -21.00 0.48
N ARG A 378 5.97 -20.31 1.46
CA ARG A 378 5.74 -20.84 2.80
C ARG A 378 4.31 -20.57 3.26
N SER A 379 3.51 -21.61 3.40
CA SER A 379 2.17 -21.56 3.98
C SER A 379 2.00 -22.66 5.02
N PHE A 380 2.66 -22.47 6.16
CA PHE A 380 2.79 -23.50 7.19
C PHE A 380 2.30 -23.03 8.55
N ILE A 381 2.06 -23.99 9.44
CA ILE A 381 1.96 -23.73 10.88
C ILE A 381 3.32 -23.98 11.51
N GLY A 382 3.85 -22.96 12.19
CA GLY A 382 5.18 -23.04 12.80
C GLY A 382 5.29 -24.04 13.96
N ASN A 383 6.54 -24.33 14.34
CA ASN A 383 6.86 -25.31 15.37
C ASN A 383 6.23 -24.93 16.73
N GLY A 384 5.64 -25.89 17.42
CA GLY A 384 4.87 -25.65 18.65
C GLY A 384 3.45 -25.13 18.40
N GLY A 385 3.09 -24.88 17.14
CA GLY A 385 1.76 -24.44 16.74
C GLY A 385 0.70 -25.54 16.81
N ILE A 386 -0.55 -25.18 16.54
CA ILE A 386 -1.66 -26.12 16.36
C ILE A 386 -2.48 -25.67 15.17
N GLY A 387 -2.81 -26.61 14.28
CA GLY A 387 -3.74 -26.39 13.16
C GLY A 387 -3.15 -26.76 11.80
N ASN A 388 -3.63 -26.14 10.73
CA ASN A 388 -3.44 -26.63 9.36
C ASN A 388 -2.54 -25.73 8.50
N GLY A 389 -1.68 -26.33 7.67
CA GLY A 389 -0.99 -25.60 6.61
C GLY A 389 -1.99 -25.10 5.56
N GLY A 390 -1.67 -23.99 4.90
CA GLY A 390 -2.49 -23.46 3.80
C GLY A 390 -2.04 -24.03 2.46
N SER A 391 -2.96 -24.14 1.50
CA SER A 391 -2.66 -24.74 0.20
C SER A 391 -1.82 -23.82 -0.67
N ILE A 392 -0.97 -24.40 -1.53
CA ILE A 392 -0.15 -23.67 -2.48
C ILE A 392 -0.52 -24.10 -3.90
N THR A 393 -0.98 -23.16 -4.73
CA THR A 393 -1.32 -23.40 -6.13
C THR A 393 -0.48 -22.52 -7.05
N ILE A 394 0.17 -23.11 -8.04
CA ILE A 394 0.98 -22.40 -9.04
C ILE A 394 0.51 -22.83 -10.44
N THR A 395 0.05 -21.88 -11.24
CA THR A 395 -0.45 -22.13 -12.60
C THR A 395 0.24 -21.24 -13.61
N SER A 396 0.99 -21.84 -14.53
CA SER A 396 1.56 -21.17 -15.70
C SER A 396 0.85 -21.67 -16.96
N GLN A 397 0.06 -20.80 -17.59
CA GLN A 397 -0.86 -21.22 -18.67
C GLN A 397 -0.13 -21.60 -19.96
N ASN A 398 0.91 -20.86 -20.34
CA ASN A 398 1.70 -21.04 -21.57
C ASN A 398 3.21 -21.15 -21.30
N GLY A 399 3.62 -21.01 -20.04
CA GLY A 399 5.02 -21.01 -19.62
C GLY A 399 5.45 -22.24 -18.82
N LYS A 400 6.64 -22.14 -18.25
CA LYS A 400 7.22 -23.09 -17.28
C LYS A 400 7.01 -22.61 -15.84
N ILE A 401 7.15 -23.53 -14.89
CA ILE A 401 7.27 -23.22 -13.45
C ILE A 401 8.69 -23.58 -13.01
N ASP A 402 9.39 -22.65 -12.37
CA ASP A 402 10.72 -22.84 -11.80
C ASP A 402 10.75 -22.39 -10.34
N THR A 403 10.77 -23.37 -9.43
CA THR A 403 10.93 -23.18 -7.98
C THR A 403 12.26 -23.76 -7.48
N SER A 404 13.27 -23.89 -8.36
CA SER A 404 14.55 -24.53 -8.03
C SER A 404 15.46 -23.70 -7.12
N ALA A 405 15.13 -22.42 -6.91
CA ALA A 405 15.91 -21.50 -6.09
C ALA A 405 15.54 -21.54 -4.59
N GLY A 406 14.52 -22.30 -4.19
CA GLY A 406 14.05 -22.35 -2.82
C GLY A 406 13.11 -23.52 -2.53
N ILE A 407 12.43 -23.46 -1.39
CA ILE A 407 11.56 -24.51 -0.88
C ILE A 407 10.10 -24.08 -0.99
N VAL A 408 9.24 -25.00 -1.45
CA VAL A 408 7.78 -24.84 -1.36
C VAL A 408 7.23 -25.69 -0.23
N ASN A 409 6.70 -25.03 0.80
CA ASN A 409 6.33 -25.65 2.07
C ASN A 409 4.91 -25.29 2.51
N SER A 410 4.06 -26.30 2.63
CA SER A 410 2.65 -26.20 3.05
C SER A 410 2.38 -26.98 4.35
N SER A 411 3.42 -27.19 5.16
CA SER A 411 3.39 -28.15 6.26
C SER A 411 2.62 -27.69 7.50
N SER A 412 2.26 -28.62 8.38
CA SER A 412 1.90 -28.33 9.76
C SER A 412 2.92 -28.96 10.71
N PHE A 413 3.67 -28.11 11.43
CA PHE A 413 4.66 -28.55 12.43
C PHE A 413 4.07 -28.54 13.84
N GLY A 414 2.78 -28.83 13.96
CA GLY A 414 2.08 -28.71 15.24
C GLY A 414 2.46 -29.78 16.27
N ILE A 415 2.07 -29.54 17.52
CA ILE A 415 2.34 -30.47 18.65
C ILE A 415 1.55 -31.78 18.55
N LEU A 416 2.07 -32.83 19.19
CA LEU A 416 1.62 -34.23 19.04
C LEU A 416 0.17 -34.51 19.46
N GLU A 417 -0.45 -33.63 20.26
CA GLU A 417 -1.73 -33.86 20.94
C GLU A 417 -2.96 -33.38 20.15
N ALA A 418 -2.79 -32.75 18.97
CA ALA A 418 -3.91 -32.18 18.20
C ALA A 418 -3.87 -32.59 16.72
N PRO A 419 -5.00 -33.09 16.16
CA PRO A 419 -5.07 -33.44 14.74
C PRO A 419 -4.89 -32.21 13.85
N ALA A 420 -3.97 -32.33 12.90
CA ALA A 420 -3.61 -31.27 11.95
C ALA A 420 -3.55 -31.80 10.51
N GLN A 421 -3.57 -30.88 9.55
CA GLN A 421 -3.42 -31.20 8.13
C GLN A 421 -2.33 -30.34 7.49
N GLY A 422 -1.39 -30.97 6.76
CA GLY A 422 -0.60 -30.26 5.77
C GLY A 422 -1.51 -29.78 4.62
N GLY A 423 -1.21 -28.64 4.02
CA GLY A 423 -1.98 -28.11 2.90
C GLY A 423 -1.61 -28.77 1.57
N ASN A 424 -2.51 -28.71 0.59
CA ASN A 424 -2.22 -29.31 -0.72
C ASN A 424 -1.27 -28.41 -1.53
N ILE A 425 -0.38 -29.01 -2.31
CA ILE A 425 0.50 -28.31 -3.23
C ILE A 425 0.17 -28.74 -4.66
N LYS A 426 -0.17 -27.80 -5.53
CA LYS A 426 -0.55 -28.09 -6.92
C LYS A 426 0.15 -27.17 -7.91
N PHE A 427 0.98 -27.74 -8.78
CA PHE A 427 1.59 -27.02 -9.90
C PHE A 427 0.99 -27.49 -11.22
N THR A 428 0.67 -26.56 -12.10
CA THR A 428 0.23 -26.84 -13.47
C THR A 428 0.94 -25.90 -14.43
N ALA A 429 1.74 -26.46 -15.34
CA ALA A 429 2.48 -25.69 -16.35
C ALA A 429 2.21 -26.25 -17.74
N ALA A 430 2.11 -25.37 -18.75
CA ALA A 430 2.11 -25.82 -20.13
C ALA A 430 3.46 -26.43 -20.55
N LYS A 431 4.56 -25.87 -20.03
CA LYS A 431 5.93 -26.31 -20.29
C LYS A 431 6.51 -26.99 -19.05
N ASP A 432 7.84 -26.94 -18.91
CA ASP A 432 8.55 -27.65 -17.85
C ASP A 432 8.12 -27.22 -16.45
N ILE A 433 8.22 -28.15 -15.51
CA ILE A 433 8.22 -27.86 -14.08
C ILE A 433 9.60 -28.26 -13.54
N THR A 434 10.32 -27.29 -12.98
CA THR A 434 11.59 -27.54 -12.27
C THR A 434 11.41 -27.11 -10.82
N THR A 435 11.68 -28.00 -9.87
CA THR A 435 11.58 -27.71 -8.44
C THR A 435 12.83 -28.14 -7.71
N ASP A 436 13.12 -27.52 -6.57
CA ASP A 436 13.96 -28.14 -5.56
C ASP A 436 13.08 -28.94 -4.58
N ALA A 437 13.09 -28.65 -3.28
CA ALA A 437 12.26 -29.33 -2.29
C ALA A 437 10.80 -28.82 -2.30
N VAL A 438 9.85 -29.76 -2.28
CA VAL A 438 8.40 -29.49 -2.16
C VAL A 438 7.81 -30.37 -1.08
N GLY A 439 7.27 -29.75 -0.03
CA GLY A 439 6.86 -30.45 1.18
C GLY A 439 5.47 -30.04 1.69
N SER A 440 4.61 -31.03 1.89
CA SER A 440 3.39 -30.92 2.68
C SER A 440 3.45 -31.92 3.82
N TYR A 441 4.23 -31.58 4.83
CA TYR A 441 4.55 -32.45 5.94
C TYR A 441 3.61 -32.23 7.12
N MET A 442 3.39 -33.28 7.90
CA MET A 442 2.68 -33.22 9.18
C MET A 442 3.57 -33.84 10.27
N ALA A 443 4.04 -33.01 11.21
CA ALA A 443 4.99 -33.41 12.25
C ALA A 443 4.34 -34.12 13.45
N GLY A 444 3.16 -33.64 13.85
CA GLY A 444 2.40 -34.10 15.01
C GLY A 444 1.51 -35.31 14.70
N PHE A 445 0.26 -35.28 15.16
CA PHE A 445 -0.79 -36.23 14.77
C PHE A 445 -1.67 -35.65 13.66
N GLY A 446 -1.97 -36.39 12.59
CA GLY A 446 -2.80 -35.84 11.51
C GLY A 446 -2.57 -36.40 10.11
N THR A 447 -2.86 -35.59 9.09
CA THR A 447 -2.66 -35.99 7.69
C THR A 447 -1.72 -35.05 6.95
N ALA A 448 -0.84 -35.59 6.12
CA ALA A 448 -0.11 -34.79 5.13
C ALA A 448 -1.09 -34.19 4.09
N GLY A 449 -0.63 -33.28 3.24
CA GLY A 449 -1.38 -32.79 2.08
C GLY A 449 -0.90 -33.42 0.78
N ASN A 450 -1.77 -33.47 -0.24
CA ASN A 450 -1.40 -34.03 -1.55
C ASN A 450 -0.43 -33.09 -2.28
N ILE A 451 0.47 -33.68 -3.07
CA ILE A 451 1.33 -32.93 -3.99
C ILE A 451 1.01 -33.35 -5.42
N THR A 452 0.60 -32.41 -6.26
CA THR A 452 0.33 -32.66 -7.68
C THR A 452 1.18 -31.76 -8.56
N LEU A 453 2.06 -32.33 -9.38
CA LEU A 453 2.81 -31.59 -10.40
C LEU A 453 2.37 -32.07 -11.78
N LYS A 454 1.87 -31.14 -12.61
CA LYS A 454 1.39 -31.43 -13.97
C LYS A 454 2.07 -30.55 -15.01
N SER A 455 2.97 -31.13 -15.80
CA SER A 455 3.49 -30.52 -17.03
C SER A 455 2.69 -31.04 -18.23
N ILE A 456 2.01 -30.15 -18.95
CA ILE A 456 1.09 -30.56 -20.02
C ILE A 456 1.83 -31.06 -21.26
N ASN A 457 2.88 -30.37 -21.70
CA ASN A 457 3.57 -30.67 -22.95
C ASN A 457 5.01 -31.13 -22.79
N GLU A 458 5.60 -30.94 -21.61
CA GLU A 458 7.04 -31.01 -21.40
C GLU A 458 7.38 -31.93 -20.22
N SER A 459 8.46 -31.63 -19.50
CA SER A 459 9.06 -32.47 -18.48
C SER A 459 8.82 -31.97 -17.06
N ILE A 460 8.98 -32.87 -16.09
CA ILE A 460 9.09 -32.54 -14.66
C ILE A 460 10.50 -32.92 -14.20
N THR A 461 11.20 -32.00 -13.54
CA THR A 461 12.49 -32.23 -12.88
C THR A 461 12.43 -31.77 -11.44
N THR A 462 12.71 -32.65 -10.49
CA THR A 462 12.82 -32.29 -9.06
C THR A 462 14.25 -32.55 -8.59
N ASN A 463 14.96 -31.47 -8.25
CA ASN A 463 16.33 -31.53 -7.73
C ASN A 463 16.36 -31.86 -6.24
N GLY A 464 15.27 -31.57 -5.53
CA GLY A 464 15.07 -31.89 -4.12
C GLY A 464 13.98 -32.95 -3.90
N LEU A 465 13.74 -33.27 -2.63
CA LEU A 465 12.75 -34.24 -2.20
C LEU A 465 11.32 -33.71 -2.37
N LEU A 466 10.43 -34.56 -2.87
CA LEU A 466 8.99 -34.39 -2.74
C LEU A 466 8.49 -35.14 -1.51
N ASN A 467 7.92 -34.43 -0.54
CA ASN A 467 7.56 -35.02 0.76
C ASN A 467 6.10 -34.75 1.12
N SER A 468 5.31 -35.82 1.24
CA SER A 468 3.92 -35.82 1.72
C SER A 468 3.78 -36.80 2.90
N ILE A 469 4.60 -36.61 3.93
CA ILE A 469 4.67 -37.50 5.10
C ILE A 469 3.88 -36.93 6.28
N ALA A 470 3.22 -37.83 6.99
CA ALA A 470 2.73 -37.64 8.34
C ALA A 470 3.53 -38.53 9.30
N ASN A 471 4.21 -37.96 10.31
CA ASN A 471 4.93 -38.76 11.31
C ASN A 471 4.00 -39.69 12.08
N ASN A 472 2.88 -39.15 12.57
CA ASN A 472 1.89 -39.89 13.33
C ASN A 472 0.51 -39.71 12.68
N GLY A 473 0.26 -40.43 11.59
CA GLY A 473 -1.06 -40.43 10.94
C GLY A 473 -0.99 -40.81 9.47
N PHE A 474 -1.80 -40.16 8.63
CA PHE A 474 -1.96 -40.56 7.23
C PHE A 474 -1.17 -39.68 6.28
N SER A 475 -0.17 -40.26 5.64
CA SER A 475 0.50 -39.65 4.49
C SER A 475 -0.45 -39.58 3.28
N ARG A 476 -0.15 -38.72 2.31
CA ARG A 476 -0.99 -38.49 1.13
C ARG A 476 -0.25 -38.72 -0.18
N ASP A 477 -0.98 -38.61 -1.28
CA ASP A 477 -0.50 -38.94 -2.60
C ASP A 477 0.42 -37.84 -3.15
N ILE A 478 1.45 -38.30 -3.86
CA ILE A 478 2.30 -37.47 -4.72
C ILE A 478 2.03 -37.90 -6.17
N THR A 479 1.41 -37.02 -6.94
CA THR A 479 1.01 -37.25 -8.35
C THR A 479 1.87 -36.42 -9.28
N LEU A 480 2.57 -37.08 -10.21
CA LEU A 480 3.39 -36.43 -11.24
C LEU A 480 2.87 -36.82 -12.62
N GLU A 481 2.48 -35.83 -13.42
CA GLU A 481 2.00 -36.02 -14.79
C GLU A 481 2.84 -35.17 -15.75
N ALA A 482 3.57 -35.83 -16.66
CA ALA A 482 4.34 -35.17 -17.70
C ALA A 482 4.19 -35.92 -19.02
N LYS A 483 4.24 -35.18 -20.13
CA LYS A 483 4.19 -35.76 -21.48
C LYS A 483 5.54 -36.31 -21.95
N LYS A 484 6.63 -35.68 -21.49
CA LYS A 484 8.00 -36.11 -21.79
C LYS A 484 8.57 -36.94 -20.63
N ASN A 485 9.62 -36.44 -19.97
CA ASN A 485 10.33 -37.14 -18.90
C ASN A 485 9.92 -36.62 -17.51
N ILE A 486 9.96 -37.51 -16.53
CA ILE A 486 9.90 -37.20 -15.09
C ILE A 486 11.24 -37.62 -14.49
N THR A 487 11.97 -36.67 -13.91
CA THR A 487 13.24 -36.90 -13.20
C THR A 487 13.07 -36.42 -11.76
N THR A 488 13.36 -37.28 -10.78
CA THR A 488 13.19 -36.92 -9.36
C THR A 488 14.42 -37.32 -8.54
N ALA A 489 14.81 -36.45 -7.60
CA ALA A 489 15.85 -36.75 -6.62
C ALA A 489 15.36 -37.69 -5.49
N GLY A 490 14.05 -37.72 -5.24
CA GLY A 490 13.41 -38.65 -4.30
C GLY A 490 11.96 -38.26 -3.99
N ILE A 491 11.16 -39.25 -3.63
CA ILE A 491 9.74 -39.10 -3.26
C ILE A 491 9.53 -39.85 -1.95
N GLU A 492 8.96 -39.17 -0.95
CA GLU A 492 8.64 -39.77 0.34
C GLU A 492 7.14 -39.64 0.66
N SER A 493 6.46 -40.78 0.76
CA SER A 493 5.07 -40.94 1.21
C SER A 493 4.84 -42.39 1.69
N PHE A 494 4.03 -42.59 2.75
CA PHE A 494 3.71 -43.93 3.28
C PHE A 494 2.68 -44.71 2.46
N PHE A 495 1.88 -44.06 1.60
CA PHE A 495 1.00 -44.71 0.63
C PHE A 495 1.48 -44.37 -0.78
N ILE A 496 2.28 -45.27 -1.36
CA ILE A 496 2.69 -45.16 -2.74
C ILE A 496 1.52 -45.68 -3.61
N VAL A 497 0.50 -44.86 -3.87
CA VAL A 497 -0.25 -44.99 -5.13
C VAL A 497 0.55 -44.24 -6.19
N MET A 498 1.64 -44.86 -6.64
CA MET A 498 2.47 -44.36 -7.74
C MET A 498 1.68 -44.52 -9.04
N THR A 499 0.70 -43.65 -9.27
CA THR A 499 0.17 -43.42 -10.61
C THR A 499 1.18 -42.54 -11.34
N ILE A 500 2.35 -43.09 -11.65
CA ILE A 500 3.24 -42.49 -12.66
C ILE A 500 2.60 -42.80 -14.01
N LEU A 501 1.71 -41.91 -14.45
CA LEU A 501 1.17 -41.97 -15.79
C LEU A 501 2.10 -41.22 -16.72
N VAL A 502 3.18 -41.87 -17.17
CA VAL A 502 3.90 -41.41 -18.36
C VAL A 502 3.04 -41.76 -19.56
N LEU A 503 2.31 -40.77 -20.09
CA LEU A 503 1.61 -40.91 -21.36
C LEU A 503 2.64 -40.97 -22.49
N ARG A 504 3.27 -42.13 -22.70
CA ARG A 504 4.05 -42.37 -23.92
C ARG A 504 3.09 -42.36 -25.09
N LYS A 505 3.16 -41.31 -25.92
CA LYS A 505 2.56 -41.32 -27.25
C LYS A 505 3.18 -42.51 -28.00
N ARG A 506 2.37 -43.52 -28.34
CA ARG A 506 2.73 -44.46 -29.41
C ARG A 506 2.82 -43.62 -30.69
N GLU A 507 4.03 -43.43 -31.19
CA GLU A 507 4.20 -43.10 -32.60
C GLU A 507 3.81 -44.34 -33.39
N THR A 508 2.79 -44.19 -34.22
CA THR A 508 2.53 -45.04 -35.39
C THR A 508 2.71 -44.18 -36.62
#